data_AF-A0A7W0JGH6-F1
#
_entry.id   AF-A0A7W0JGH6-F1
#
_cell.length_a   1.000
_cell.length_b   1.000
_cell.length_c   1.000
_cell.angle_alpha   90.00
_cell.angle_beta   90.00
_cell.angle_gamma   90.00
#
_symmetry.space_group_name_H-M   'P 1'
#
loop_
_entity.id
_entity.type
_entity.pdbx_description
1 polymer ?
#
loop_
_entity_poly.entity_id
_entity_poly.type
_entity_poly.pdbx_seq_one_letter_code
_entity_poly.pdbx_strand_id
1 'polypeptide(L)'
;IELPPLRERREDILPLSQHFIRKYNEENARHISDMFAPEVLALLEAYTWPGNVRELENVMERAVVIAPTDELTAQCLPTEIREPQKSLGASTSASAAGVDVRRGIDFYDEVRRFEVDLIRRALEQTGGHQSRAARLLGMNATTLNSKIKTYNIQLRG
;
A
#
# COMPACT_ATOMS: atom_id res chain seq x y z
N ILE A 1 4.92 -23.52 1.26
CA ILE A 1 5.16 -22.97 2.61
C ILE A 1 4.60 -21.56 2.57
N GLU A 2 3.46 -21.32 3.21
CA GLU A 2 2.87 -19.98 3.26
C GLU A 2 3.61 -19.16 4.32
N LEU A 3 4.12 -18.01 3.92
CA LEU A 3 4.83 -17.10 4.83
C LEU A 3 3.77 -16.25 5.55
N PRO A 4 3.73 -16.25 6.90
CA PRO A 4 2.69 -15.52 7.61
C PRO A 4 2.84 -14.01 7.38
N PRO A 5 1.73 -13.27 7.39
CA PRO A 5 1.71 -11.84 7.14
C PRO A 5 2.46 -11.07 8.24
N LEU A 6 3.04 -9.92 7.88
CA LEU A 6 3.88 -9.11 8.77
C LEU A 6 3.20 -8.78 10.11
N ARG A 7 1.88 -8.59 10.13
CA ARG A 7 1.10 -8.35 11.36
C ARG A 7 1.18 -9.47 12.41
N GLU A 8 1.46 -10.70 11.98
CA GLU A 8 1.58 -11.89 12.83
C GLU A 8 3.02 -12.11 13.32
N ARG A 9 3.98 -11.29 12.85
CA ARG A 9 5.42 -11.32 13.15
C ARG A 9 5.93 -9.91 13.43
N ARG A 10 5.34 -9.24 14.42
CA ARG A 10 5.63 -7.82 14.71
C ARG A 10 7.10 -7.60 15.08
N GLU A 11 7.75 -8.61 15.65
CA GLU A 11 9.18 -8.58 15.96
C GLU A 11 10.08 -8.37 14.72
N ASP A 12 9.58 -8.69 13.52
CA ASP A 12 10.33 -8.50 12.27
C ASP A 12 10.23 -7.07 11.73
N ILE A 13 9.30 -6.25 12.22
CA ILE A 13 9.06 -4.89 11.69
C ILE A 13 10.28 -4.01 11.87
N LEU A 14 10.85 -3.96 13.08
CA LEU A 14 12.05 -3.17 13.37
C LEU A 14 13.27 -3.60 12.52
N PRO A 15 13.72 -4.87 12.55
CA PRO A 15 14.91 -5.28 11.79
C PRO A 15 14.73 -5.14 10.28
N LEU A 16 13.53 -5.37 9.74
CA LEU A 16 13.23 -5.12 8.33
C LEU A 16 13.28 -3.63 7.99
N SER A 17 12.69 -2.78 8.83
CA SER A 17 12.72 -1.32 8.63
C SER A 17 14.15 -0.81 8.59
N GLN A 18 14.98 -1.22 9.56
CA GLN A 18 16.40 -0.87 9.60
C GLN A 18 17.17 -1.35 8.37
N HIS A 19 16.88 -2.57 7.89
CA HIS A 19 17.49 -3.07 6.67
C HIS A 19 17.15 -2.21 5.46
N PHE A 20 15.87 -1.85 5.27
CA PHE A 20 15.46 -1.00 4.16
C PHE A 20 16.02 0.41 4.25
N ILE A 21 16.09 1.02 5.45
CA ILE A 21 16.74 2.33 5.62
C ILE A 21 18.20 2.28 5.14
N ARG A 22 18.97 1.26 5.55
CA ARG A 22 20.37 1.12 5.11
C ARG A 22 20.48 0.92 3.59
N LYS A 23 19.67 0.05 3.01
CA LYS A 23 19.60 -0.18 1.56
C LYS A 23 19.33 1.12 0.80
N TYR A 24 18.30 1.86 1.19
CA TYR A 24 17.90 3.06 0.45
C TYR A 24 18.77 4.28 0.73
N ASN A 25 19.46 4.34 1.88
CA ASN A 25 20.52 5.31 2.11
C ASN A 25 21.66 5.15 1.08
N GLU A 26 22.11 3.92 0.84
CA GLU A 26 23.14 3.62 -0.16
C GLU A 26 22.66 3.97 -1.58
N GLU A 27 21.45 3.58 -1.95
CA GLU A 27 20.90 3.84 -3.29
C GLU A 27 20.64 5.34 -3.57
N ASN A 28 20.26 6.12 -2.55
CA ASN A 28 19.89 7.53 -2.70
C ASN A 28 20.96 8.53 -2.23
N ALA A 29 22.15 8.04 -1.84
CA ALA A 29 23.21 8.85 -1.22
C ALA A 29 22.70 9.69 -0.02
N ARG A 30 21.92 9.07 0.85
CA ARG A 30 21.35 9.66 2.08
C ARG A 30 22.02 9.05 3.32
N HIS A 31 21.89 9.72 4.46
CA HIS A 31 22.43 9.28 5.74
C HIS A 31 21.37 9.28 6.85
N ILE A 32 20.18 8.74 6.53
CA ILE A 32 19.11 8.63 7.53
C ILE A 32 19.51 7.61 8.60
N SER A 33 19.36 7.99 9.87
CA SER A 33 19.53 7.10 11.02
C SER A 33 18.57 5.92 10.94
N ASP A 34 19.09 4.71 11.16
CA ASP A 34 18.28 3.50 11.34
C ASP A 34 17.80 3.32 12.80
N MET A 35 18.05 4.32 13.66
CA MET A 35 17.44 4.42 14.97
C MET A 35 16.08 5.11 14.88
N PHE A 36 15.03 4.39 15.25
CA PHE A 36 13.67 4.91 15.27
C PHE A 36 13.35 5.54 16.62
N ALA A 37 12.72 6.73 16.59
CA ALA A 37 12.11 7.28 17.79
C ALA A 37 10.96 6.35 18.27
N PRO A 38 10.74 6.20 19.59
CA PRO A 38 9.74 5.27 20.12
C PRO A 38 8.34 5.46 19.54
N GLU A 39 7.94 6.70 19.29
CA GLU A 39 6.65 7.04 18.69
C GLU A 39 6.52 6.57 17.23
N VAL A 40 7.62 6.59 16.47
CA VAL A 40 7.63 6.14 15.07
C VAL A 40 7.52 4.62 15.02
N LEU A 41 8.30 3.93 15.87
CA LEU A 41 8.25 2.48 15.96
C LEU A 41 6.86 2.00 16.39
N ALA A 42 6.24 2.66 17.39
CA ALA A 42 4.90 2.32 17.83
C ALA A 42 3.85 2.44 16.70
N LEU A 43 3.97 3.44 15.82
CA LEU A 43 3.09 3.58 14.65
C LEU A 43 3.29 2.45 13.64
N LEU A 44 4.55 2.07 13.38
CA LEU A 44 4.87 0.96 12.46
C LEU A 44 4.37 -0.38 13.00
N GLU A 45 4.49 -0.62 14.31
CA GLU A 45 4.02 -1.86 14.97
C GLU A 45 2.49 -1.94 15.11
N ALA A 46 1.82 -0.78 15.22
CA ALA A 46 0.37 -0.72 15.32
C ALA A 46 -0.35 -0.93 13.98
N TYR A 47 0.33 -0.68 12.86
CA TYR A 47 -0.25 -0.79 11.52
C TYR A 47 -0.38 -2.26 11.07
N THR A 48 -1.39 -2.55 10.26
CA THR A 48 -1.77 -3.92 9.89
C THR A 48 -1.02 -4.49 8.70
N TRP A 49 -0.27 -3.65 7.97
CA TRP A 49 0.53 -4.01 6.80
C TRP A 49 -0.22 -4.90 5.78
N PRO A 50 -1.35 -4.43 5.20
CA PRO A 50 -2.11 -5.19 4.21
C PRO A 50 -1.28 -5.63 2.99
N GLY A 51 -0.25 -4.88 2.61
CA GLY A 51 0.72 -5.24 1.56
C GLY A 51 1.96 -5.97 2.08
N ASN A 52 1.97 -6.38 3.35
CA ASN A 52 3.02 -7.17 4.00
C ASN A 52 4.41 -6.48 3.88
N VAL A 53 5.50 -7.26 3.80
CA VAL A 53 6.88 -6.75 3.70
C VAL A 53 7.07 -5.78 2.53
N ARG A 54 6.36 -5.97 1.41
CA ARG A 54 6.46 -5.08 0.24
C ARG A 54 5.94 -3.67 0.56
N GLU A 55 4.86 -3.56 1.33
CA GLU A 55 4.37 -2.25 1.78
C GLU A 55 5.34 -1.60 2.75
N LEU A 56 5.93 -2.36 3.67
CA LEU A 56 6.96 -1.85 4.58
C LEU A 56 8.18 -1.32 3.82
N GLU A 57 8.70 -2.09 2.86
CA GLU A 57 9.82 -1.69 1.99
C GLU A 57 9.51 -0.36 1.29
N ASN A 58 8.36 -0.27 0.62
CA ASN A 58 7.93 0.94 -0.08
C ASN A 58 7.80 2.15 0.86
N VAL A 59 7.27 1.95 2.08
CA VAL A 59 7.15 3.02 3.07
C VAL A 59 8.52 3.52 3.51
N MET A 60 9.48 2.61 3.75
CA MET A 60 10.85 2.97 4.15
C MET A 60 11.62 3.67 3.02
N GLU A 61 11.53 3.16 1.80
CA GLU A 61 12.10 3.80 0.60
C GLU A 61 11.65 5.25 0.51
N ARG A 62 10.33 5.46 0.59
CA ARG A 62 9.74 6.79 0.50
C ARG A 62 10.20 7.67 1.65
N ALA A 63 10.22 7.15 2.87
CA ALA A 63 10.62 7.89 4.05
C ALA A 63 12.07 8.39 3.95
N VAL A 64 12.98 7.58 3.40
CA VAL A 64 14.38 8.00 3.15
C VAL A 64 14.45 9.15 2.15
N VAL A 65 13.67 9.08 1.07
CA VAL A 65 13.67 10.12 0.03
C VAL A 65 13.13 11.45 0.55
N ILE A 66 12.02 11.44 1.31
CA ILE A 66 11.31 12.66 1.71
C ILE A 66 11.75 13.25 3.06
N ALA A 67 12.51 12.51 3.87
CA ALA A 67 12.93 13.00 5.18
C ALA A 67 13.66 14.34 5.03
N PRO A 68 13.30 15.39 5.79
CA PRO A 68 13.95 16.70 5.70
C PRO A 68 15.32 16.74 6.38
N THR A 69 15.60 15.73 7.21
CA THR A 69 16.76 15.61 8.10
C THR A 69 17.26 14.18 8.08
N ASP A 70 18.36 13.91 8.79
CA ASP A 70 18.92 12.56 8.94
C ASP A 70 18.15 11.68 9.96
N GLU A 71 17.00 12.15 10.45
CA GLU A 71 16.13 11.40 11.34
C GLU A 71 14.76 11.14 10.69
N LEU A 72 14.26 9.92 10.85
CA LEU A 72 12.94 9.53 10.38
C LEU A 72 11.90 9.91 11.42
N THR A 73 11.13 10.96 11.13
CA THR A 73 10.03 11.41 12.00
C THR A 73 8.70 10.79 11.58
N ALA A 74 7.70 10.84 12.46
CA ALA A 74 6.36 10.38 12.13
C ALA A 74 5.77 11.08 10.89
N GLN A 75 6.22 12.29 10.54
CA GLN A 75 5.75 13.02 9.36
C GLN A 75 6.22 12.40 8.04
N CYS A 76 7.30 11.62 8.06
CA CYS A 76 7.78 10.87 6.90
C CYS A 76 6.89 9.65 6.58
N LEU A 77 6.08 9.20 7.54
CA LEU A 77 5.18 8.07 7.37
C LEU A 77 3.87 8.45 6.65
N PRO A 78 3.23 7.51 5.92
CA PRO A 78 1.90 7.68 5.33
C PRO A 78 0.85 8.06 6.38
N THR A 79 -0.20 8.77 5.94
CA THR A 79 -1.25 9.25 6.86
C THR A 79 -2.01 8.06 7.47
N GLU A 80 -2.15 6.98 6.70
CA GLU A 80 -2.76 5.72 7.09
C GLU A 80 -2.04 5.04 8.26
N ILE A 81 -0.71 5.22 8.34
CA ILE A 81 0.13 4.71 9.42
C ILE A 81 0.13 5.69 10.60
N ARG A 82 0.15 7.01 10.33
CA ARG A 82 0.12 8.05 11.37
C ARG A 82 -1.21 8.15 12.11
N GLU A 83 -2.32 7.90 11.43
CA GLU A 83 -3.68 8.05 11.95
C GLU A 83 -4.48 6.73 11.82
N PRO A 84 -4.09 5.65 12.52
CA PRO A 84 -4.73 4.33 12.38
C PRO A 84 -6.22 4.33 12.81
N GLN A 85 -6.65 5.33 13.59
CA GLN A 85 -8.06 5.47 14.00
C GLN A 85 -8.95 6.08 12.90
N LYS A 86 -8.39 6.85 11.95
CA LYS A 86 -9.14 7.38 10.79
C LYS A 86 -9.30 6.35 9.68
N SER A 87 -8.37 5.39 9.57
CA SER A 87 -8.43 4.35 8.53
C SER A 87 -9.53 3.30 8.78
N LEU A 88 -9.94 3.06 10.04
CA LEU A 88 -11.12 2.24 10.35
C LEU A 88 -12.46 2.89 9.95
N GLY A 89 -12.51 4.22 9.78
CA GLY A 89 -13.67 4.94 9.25
C GLY A 89 -13.61 5.23 7.75
N ALA A 90 -12.44 5.06 7.11
CA ALA A 90 -12.22 5.38 5.70
C ALA A 90 -12.29 4.17 4.76
N SER A 91 -12.52 2.96 5.28
CA SER A 91 -12.69 1.75 4.45
C SER A 91 -14.00 1.72 3.63
N THR A 92 -14.77 2.81 3.61
CA THR A 92 -16.05 2.91 2.88
C THR A 92 -16.14 4.02 1.84
N SER A 93 -15.06 4.76 1.50
CA SER A 93 -15.16 5.80 0.46
C SER A 93 -13.83 6.19 -0.20
N ALA A 94 -13.11 5.23 -0.78
CA ALA A 94 -11.98 5.54 -1.68
C ALA A 94 -12.42 6.03 -3.08
N SER A 95 -13.70 6.40 -3.26
CA SER A 95 -14.27 6.75 -4.56
C SER A 95 -14.29 8.24 -4.88
N ALA A 96 -13.82 9.13 -3.99
CA ALA A 96 -13.93 10.59 -4.22
C ALA A 96 -12.76 11.46 -3.73
N ALA A 97 -11.77 10.92 -3.01
CA ALA A 97 -10.59 11.70 -2.65
C ALA A 97 -9.58 11.63 -3.80
N GLY A 98 -9.38 12.75 -4.52
CA GLY A 98 -8.39 12.83 -5.58
C GLY A 98 -6.99 12.47 -5.08
N VAL A 99 -6.18 11.88 -5.96
CA VAL A 99 -4.80 11.48 -5.67
C VAL A 99 -3.94 12.73 -5.43
N ASP A 100 -3.49 12.95 -4.19
CA ASP A 100 -2.61 14.09 -3.84
C ASP A 100 -1.14 13.76 -4.14
N VAL A 101 -0.74 14.00 -5.41
CA VAL A 101 0.62 13.72 -5.91
C VAL A 101 1.69 14.50 -5.14
N ARG A 102 1.35 15.63 -4.49
CA ARG A 102 2.32 16.49 -3.79
C ARG A 102 2.99 15.81 -2.60
N ARG A 103 2.40 14.71 -2.10
CA ARG A 103 2.91 13.93 -0.97
C ARG A 103 3.79 12.74 -1.40
N GLY A 104 4.00 12.54 -2.70
CA GLY A 104 4.65 11.36 -3.25
C GLY A 104 3.74 10.14 -3.21
N ILE A 105 3.52 9.52 -4.38
CA ILE A 105 2.66 8.33 -4.54
C ILE A 105 3.43 7.21 -5.22
N ASP A 106 3.11 5.95 -4.90
CA ASP A 106 3.52 4.82 -5.72
C ASP A 106 2.54 4.73 -6.91
N PHE A 107 3.03 5.09 -8.09
CA PHE A 107 2.23 5.10 -9.32
C PHE A 107 1.60 3.73 -9.60
N TYR A 108 2.35 2.64 -9.40
CA TYR A 108 1.87 1.30 -9.71
C TYR A 108 0.81 0.80 -8.72
N ASP A 109 0.92 1.16 -7.44
CA ASP A 109 -0.09 0.83 -6.44
C ASP A 109 -1.39 1.62 -6.68
N GLU A 110 -1.29 2.92 -6.97
CA GLU A 110 -2.47 3.75 -7.27
C GLU A 110 -3.17 3.30 -8.56
N VAL A 111 -2.41 2.99 -9.62
CA VAL A 111 -2.97 2.39 -10.84
C VAL A 111 -3.64 1.06 -10.52
N ARG A 112 -3.02 0.19 -9.71
CA ARG A 112 -3.62 -1.09 -9.31
C ARG A 112 -4.95 -0.88 -8.57
N ARG A 113 -5.00 0.03 -7.59
CA ARG A 113 -6.22 0.34 -6.82
C ARG A 113 -7.34 0.82 -7.74
N PHE A 114 -7.00 1.73 -8.66
CA PHE A 114 -7.95 2.24 -9.65
C PHE A 114 -8.47 1.14 -10.58
N GLU A 115 -7.58 0.27 -11.08
CA GLU A 115 -7.97 -0.87 -11.91
C GLU A 115 -8.89 -1.85 -11.16
N VAL A 116 -8.58 -2.18 -9.90
CA VAL A 116 -9.41 -3.06 -9.06
C VAL A 116 -10.80 -2.46 -8.86
N ASP A 117 -10.87 -1.15 -8.57
CA ASP A 117 -12.14 -0.46 -8.36
C ASP A 117 -13.00 -0.44 -9.65
N LEU A 118 -12.41 -0.14 -10.80
CA LEU A 118 -13.11 -0.21 -12.09
C LEU A 118 -13.64 -1.61 -12.41
N ILE A 119 -12.81 -2.64 -12.20
CA ILE A 119 -13.21 -4.03 -12.43
C ILE A 119 -14.35 -4.43 -11.50
N ARG A 120 -14.29 -4.04 -10.23
CA ARG A 120 -15.36 -4.31 -9.27
C ARG A 120 -16.68 -3.64 -9.69
N ARG A 121 -16.66 -2.34 -10.00
CA ARG A 121 -17.87 -1.61 -10.44
C ARG A 121 -18.47 -2.20 -11.71
N ALA A 122 -17.64 -2.58 -12.67
CA ALA A 122 -18.11 -3.20 -13.91
C ALA A 122 -18.75 -4.58 -13.66
N LEU A 123 -18.18 -5.37 -12.76
CA LEU A 123 -18.75 -6.65 -12.36
C LEU A 123 -20.07 -6.48 -11.62
N GLU A 124 -20.17 -5.52 -10.68
CA GLU A 124 -21.41 -5.20 -9.96
C GLU A 124 -22.53 -4.77 -10.92
N GLN A 125 -22.25 -3.86 -11.85
CA GLN A 125 -23.24 -3.41 -12.85
C GLN A 125 -23.71 -4.52 -13.79
N THR A 126 -22.92 -5.57 -13.95
CA THR A 126 -23.23 -6.70 -14.82
C THR A 126 -23.66 -7.95 -14.05
N GLY A 127 -23.88 -7.86 -12.74
CA GLY A 127 -24.29 -9.00 -11.91
C GLY A 127 -23.26 -10.13 -11.88
N GLY A 128 -21.96 -9.81 -11.97
CA GLY A 128 -20.87 -10.79 -11.99
C GLY A 128 -20.58 -11.41 -13.36
N HIS A 129 -21.27 -10.99 -14.43
CA HIS A 129 -21.03 -11.51 -15.78
C HIS A 129 -19.72 -10.96 -16.37
N GLN A 130 -18.61 -11.68 -16.16
CA GLN A 130 -17.25 -11.29 -16.58
C GLN A 130 -17.14 -10.85 -18.05
N SER A 131 -17.75 -11.57 -18.99
CA SER A 131 -17.71 -11.20 -20.41
C SER A 131 -18.44 -9.88 -20.70
N ARG A 132 -19.51 -9.57 -19.96
CA ARG A 132 -20.21 -8.27 -20.07
C ARG A 132 -19.42 -7.16 -19.41
N ALA A 133 -18.83 -7.42 -18.23
CA ALA A 133 -17.95 -6.47 -17.55
C ALA A 133 -16.72 -6.11 -18.42
N ALA A 134 -16.13 -7.09 -19.09
CA ALA A 134 -15.01 -6.86 -20.00
C ALA A 134 -15.40 -5.94 -21.17
N ARG A 135 -16.57 -6.19 -21.77
CA ARG A 135 -17.12 -5.34 -22.83
C ARG A 135 -17.41 -3.92 -22.33
N LEU A 136 -17.95 -3.78 -21.12
CA LEU A 136 -18.24 -2.48 -20.51
C LEU A 136 -16.96 -1.67 -20.26
N LEU A 137 -15.88 -2.33 -19.86
CA LEU A 137 -14.55 -1.72 -19.67
C LEU A 137 -13.74 -1.60 -20.97
N GLY A 138 -14.30 -2.00 -22.12
CA GLY A 138 -13.61 -1.91 -23.40
C GLY A 138 -12.38 -2.82 -23.54
N MET A 139 -12.31 -3.93 -22.79
CA MET A 139 -11.19 -4.87 -22.83
C MET A 139 -11.62 -6.30 -23.18
N ASN A 140 -10.67 -7.14 -23.60
CA ASN A 140 -10.92 -8.56 -23.85
C ASN A 140 -11.26 -9.29 -22.54
N ALA A 141 -12.19 -10.23 -22.60
CA ALA A 141 -12.55 -11.12 -21.49
C ALA A 141 -11.36 -11.87 -20.92
N THR A 142 -10.40 -12.31 -21.74
CA THR A 142 -9.18 -12.98 -21.25
C THR A 142 -8.33 -12.05 -20.40
N THR A 143 -8.17 -10.78 -20.82
CA THR A 143 -7.43 -9.76 -20.06
C THR A 143 -8.10 -9.47 -18.72
N LEU A 144 -9.43 -9.31 -18.73
CA LEU A 144 -10.20 -9.11 -17.50
C LEU A 144 -10.03 -10.29 -16.54
N ASN A 145 -10.14 -11.52 -17.04
CA ASN A 145 -10.03 -12.73 -16.23
C ASN A 145 -8.64 -12.87 -15.60
N SER A 146 -7.58 -12.58 -16.37
CA SER A 146 -6.22 -12.50 -15.83
C SER A 146 -6.11 -11.46 -14.71
N LYS A 147 -6.65 -10.25 -14.89
CA LYS A 147 -6.63 -9.21 -13.86
C LYS A 147 -7.43 -9.60 -12.61
N ILE A 148 -8.60 -10.22 -12.76
CA ILE A 148 -9.42 -10.72 -11.63
C ILE A 148 -8.61 -11.73 -10.80
N LYS A 149 -7.91 -12.65 -11.44
CA LYS A 149 -7.05 -13.65 -10.78
C LYS A 149 -5.85 -12.99 -10.10
N THR A 150 -5.13 -12.13 -10.82
CA THR A 150 -3.94 -11.44 -10.30
C THR A 150 -4.26 -10.58 -9.08
N TYR A 151 -5.41 -9.90 -9.07
CA TYR A 151 -5.80 -9.03 -7.96
C TYR A 151 -6.74 -9.70 -6.94
N ASN A 152 -7.01 -11.01 -7.09
CA ASN A 152 -7.87 -11.80 -6.22
C ASN A 152 -9.22 -11.11 -5.89
N ILE A 153 -9.89 -10.60 -6.94
CA ILE A 153 -11.11 -9.81 -6.79
C ILE A 153 -12.28 -10.72 -6.42
N GLN A 154 -12.71 -10.67 -5.17
CA GLN A 154 -13.89 -11.37 -4.66
C GLN A 154 -15.15 -10.55 -4.95
N LEU A 155 -16.15 -11.18 -5.59
CA LEU A 155 -17.49 -10.62 -5.70
C LEU A 155 -18.15 -10.70 -4.32
N ARG A 156 -18.50 -9.56 -3.72
CA ARG A 156 -19.44 -9.56 -2.60
C ARG A 156 -20.82 -9.93 -3.18
N GLY A 157 -21.21 -11.18 -3.00
CA GLY A 157 -22.58 -11.65 -3.23
C GLY A 157 -23.50 -11.21 -2.11
#